data_AF-A0A2S8P418-F1
#
_entry.id   AF-A0A2S8P418-F1
#
_cell.length_a   1.000
_cell.length_b   1.000
_cell.length_c   1.000
_cell.angle_alpha   90.00
_cell.angle_beta   90.00
_cell.angle_gamma   90.00
#
_symmetry.space_group_name_H-M   'P 1'
#
loop_
_entity.id
_entity.type
_entity.pdbx_description
1 polymer ?
#
loop_
_entity_poly.entity_id
_entity_poly.type
_entity_poly.pdbx_seq_one_letter_code
_entity_poly.pdbx_strand_id
1 'polypeptide(L)'
;MSRKVSIQTLADQLGLSKYAVSRALSGKTGVSEATRARVLELARALGYRQSTPGATNSPVAANHADPSEPPFALICMNQLNRGEPHYWQRVLSGMISACNERGWHHAIVSLLWG
;
A
#
# COMPACT_ATOMS: atom_id res chain seq x y z
N MET A 1 -17.96 -5.35 -17.58
CA MET A 1 -16.95 -5.81 -16.61
C MET A 1 -15.65 -5.05 -16.85
N SER A 2 -15.40 -3.98 -16.10
CA SER A 2 -14.19 -3.15 -16.26
C SER A 2 -12.97 -3.93 -15.78
N ARG A 3 -12.17 -4.45 -16.72
CA ARG A 3 -11.05 -5.35 -16.42
C ARG A 3 -9.93 -4.55 -15.78
N LYS A 4 -9.84 -4.59 -14.44
CA LYS A 4 -8.76 -3.94 -13.68
C LYS A 4 -7.43 -4.56 -14.10
N VAL A 5 -6.49 -3.73 -14.55
CA VAL A 5 -5.16 -4.19 -14.95
C VAL A 5 -4.43 -4.73 -13.73
N SER A 6 -3.85 -5.92 -13.85
CA SER A 6 -3.18 -6.61 -12.76
C SER A 6 -1.67 -6.70 -13.00
N ILE A 7 -0.89 -6.97 -11.95
CA ILE A 7 0.55 -7.25 -12.08
C ILE A 7 0.78 -8.46 -12.99
N GLN A 8 -0.12 -9.44 -12.99
CA GLN A 8 -0.03 -10.60 -13.86
C GLN A 8 -0.11 -10.18 -15.34
N THR A 9 -1.04 -9.29 -15.68
CA THR A 9 -1.20 -8.77 -17.04
C THR A 9 0.07 -8.08 -17.55
N LEU A 10 0.74 -7.31 -16.69
CA LEU A 10 2.02 -6.68 -17.01
C LEU A 10 3.14 -7.72 -17.20
N ALA A 11 3.17 -8.74 -16.36
CA ALA A 11 4.14 -9.83 -16.43
C ALA A 11 4.00 -10.61 -17.75
N ASP A 12 2.77 -10.96 -18.13
CA ASP A 12 2.48 -11.70 -19.35
C ASP A 12 2.87 -10.91 -20.61
N GLN A 13 2.59 -9.59 -20.65
CA GLN A 13 2.94 -8.76 -21.80
C GLN A 13 4.44 -8.48 -21.95
N LEU A 14 5.18 -8.44 -20.84
CA LEU A 14 6.62 -8.16 -20.84
C LEU A 14 7.48 -9.42 -20.89
N GLY A 15 6.88 -10.61 -20.77
CA GLY A 15 7.62 -11.87 -20.63
C GLY A 15 8.46 -11.91 -19.35
N LEU A 16 8.02 -11.22 -18.30
CA LEU A 16 8.71 -11.12 -17.00
C LEU A 16 7.99 -11.93 -15.94
N SER A 17 8.69 -12.28 -14.87
CA SER A 17 8.03 -12.85 -13.70
C SER A 17 7.23 -11.80 -12.94
N LYS A 18 6.14 -12.20 -12.28
CA LYS A 18 5.37 -11.35 -11.36
C LYS A 18 6.25 -10.68 -10.31
N TYR A 19 7.29 -11.37 -9.85
CA TYR A 19 8.26 -10.85 -8.90
C TYR A 19 9.10 -9.71 -9.50
N ALA A 20 9.64 -9.88 -10.72
CA ALA A 20 10.40 -8.85 -11.40
C ALA A 20 9.57 -7.59 -11.66
N VAL A 21 8.31 -7.75 -12.10
CA VAL A 21 7.38 -6.63 -12.28
C VAL A 21 7.08 -5.94 -10.94
N SER A 22 6.84 -6.71 -9.87
CA SER A 22 6.63 -6.15 -8.52
C SER A 22 7.84 -5.34 -8.03
N ARG A 23 9.06 -5.85 -8.22
CA ARG A 23 10.31 -5.14 -7.86
C ARG A 23 10.49 -3.87 -8.67
N ALA A 24 10.26 -3.94 -9.99
CA ALA A 24 10.36 -2.80 -10.90
C ALA A 24 9.38 -1.68 -10.52
N LEU A 25 8.10 -2.02 -10.26
CA LEU A 25 7.09 -1.05 -9.84
C LEU A 25 7.35 -0.49 -8.43
N SER A 26 7.93 -1.28 -7.52
CA SER A 26 8.23 -0.85 -6.14
C SER A 26 9.52 -0.03 -6.01
N GLY A 27 10.28 0.16 -7.09
CA GLY A 27 11.56 0.88 -7.06
C GLY A 27 12.69 0.16 -6.30
N LYS A 28 12.49 -1.10 -5.90
CA LYS A 28 13.52 -1.89 -5.19
C LYS A 28 14.64 -2.31 -6.16
N THR A 29 15.82 -2.60 -5.61
CA THR A 29 16.98 -3.13 -6.37
C THR A 29 16.66 -4.49 -7.02
N GLY A 30 17.54 -5.06 -7.86
CA GLY A 30 17.36 -6.42 -8.39
C GLY A 30 16.56 -6.51 -9.70
N VAL A 31 16.34 -5.38 -10.37
CA VAL A 31 15.91 -5.32 -11.78
C VAL A 31 16.74 -4.24 -12.46
N SER A 32 17.17 -4.45 -13.71
CA SER A 32 17.92 -3.43 -14.45
C SER A 32 17.06 -2.18 -14.69
N GLU A 33 17.70 -1.01 -14.83
CA GLU A 33 16.98 0.24 -15.13
C GLU A 33 16.20 0.15 -16.45
N ALA A 34 16.77 -0.52 -17.46
CA ALA A 34 16.09 -0.75 -18.73
C ALA A 34 14.78 -1.53 -18.57
N THR A 35 14.80 -2.60 -17.76
CA THR A 35 13.60 -3.39 -17.47
C THR A 35 12.61 -2.59 -16.62
N ARG A 36 13.10 -1.80 -15.65
CA ARG A 36 12.25 -0.93 -14.84
C ARG A 36 11.51 0.09 -15.71
N ALA A 37 12.22 0.74 -16.64
CA ALA A 37 11.63 1.71 -17.57
C ALA A 37 10.49 1.08 -18.39
N ARG A 38 10.72 -0.11 -18.97
CA ARG A 38 9.70 -0.86 -19.72
C ARG A 38 8.47 -1.20 -18.89
N VAL A 39 8.67 -1.65 -17.65
CA VAL A 39 7.56 -1.97 -16.74
C VAL A 39 6.72 -0.74 -16.42
N LEU A 40 7.37 0.39 -16.12
CA LEU A 40 6.69 1.65 -15.79
C LEU A 40 5.95 2.24 -16.99
N GLU A 41 6.54 2.19 -18.18
CA GLU A 41 5.91 2.63 -19.42
C GLU A 41 4.62 1.85 -19.68
N LEU A 42 4.70 0.51 -19.64
CA LEU A 42 3.54 -0.34 -19.88
C LEU A 42 2.46 -0.17 -18.81
N ALA A 43 2.87 -0.05 -17.55
CA ALA A 43 1.95 0.23 -16.45
C ALA A 43 1.19 1.54 -16.66
N ARG A 44 1.86 2.60 -17.13
CA ARG A 44 1.20 3.87 -17.48
C ARG A 44 0.25 3.71 -18.67
N ALA A 45 0.69 3.05 -19.74
CA ALA A 45 -0.13 2.84 -20.94
C ALA A 45 -1.42 2.07 -20.63
N LEU A 46 -1.36 1.11 -19.70
CA LEU A 46 -2.51 0.32 -19.27
C LEU A 46 -3.31 0.97 -18.13
N GLY A 47 -2.93 2.16 -17.65
CA GLY A 47 -3.59 2.82 -16.52
C GLY A 47 -3.48 2.05 -15.21
N TYR A 48 -2.45 1.22 -15.06
CA TYR A 48 -2.20 0.47 -13.83
C TYR A 48 -1.86 1.44 -12.68
N ARG A 49 -2.71 1.42 -11.64
CA ARG A 49 -2.46 2.14 -10.39
C ARG A 49 -2.02 1.15 -9.31
N GLN A 50 -0.82 1.35 -8.76
CA GLN A 50 -0.42 0.66 -7.55
C GLN A 50 -1.30 1.13 -6.40
N SER A 51 -2.16 0.25 -5.89
CA SER A 51 -2.73 0.39 -4.56
C SER A 51 -1.67 -0.07 -3.59
N THR A 52 -0.71 0.78 -3.22
CA THR A 52 0.21 0.46 -2.14
C THR A 52 -0.57 0.53 -0.82
N PRO A 53 -0.79 -0.58 -0.10
CA PRO A 53 -1.27 -0.52 1.26
C PRO A 53 -0.08 -0.08 2.12
N GLY A 54 0.08 1.23 2.32
CA GLY A 54 1.15 1.79 3.16
C GLY A 54 2.06 2.84 2.51
N ALA A 55 1.88 3.16 1.21
CA ALA A 55 2.43 4.40 0.65
C ALA A 55 1.30 5.38 0.39
N THR A 56 0.64 5.77 1.47
CA THR A 56 0.02 7.09 1.52
C THR A 56 1.15 8.12 1.60
N ASN A 57 1.77 8.41 0.45
CA ASN A 57 2.12 9.79 0.14
C ASN A 57 0.87 10.52 -0.41
N SER A 58 -0.31 10.20 0.15
CA SER A 58 -1.50 10.99 -0.06
C SER A 58 -1.62 11.92 1.13
N PRO A 59 -1.60 13.25 0.91
CA PRO A 59 -2.15 14.18 1.87
C PRO A 59 -3.59 13.75 2.06
N VAL A 60 -3.89 13.16 3.21
CA VAL A 60 -5.27 12.96 3.63
C VAL A 60 -5.87 14.37 3.74
N ALA A 61 -6.68 14.71 2.74
CA ALA A 61 -7.55 15.88 2.69
C ALA A 61 -6.91 17.21 3.16
N ALA A 62 -6.27 17.90 2.22
CA ALA A 62 -6.07 19.35 2.30
C ALA A 62 -7.41 20.11 2.11
N ASN A 63 -8.47 19.73 2.83
CA ASN A 63 -9.71 20.48 2.87
C ASN A 63 -10.30 20.40 4.28
N HIS A 64 -10.04 21.46 5.05
CA HIS A 64 -10.59 21.81 6.36
C HIS A 64 -10.18 20.94 7.55
N ALA A 65 -8.87 20.78 7.79
CA ALA A 65 -8.39 20.59 9.15
C ALA A 65 -7.79 21.92 9.61
N ASP A 66 -8.39 22.51 10.63
CA ASP A 66 -7.76 23.58 11.39
C ASP A 66 -6.37 23.10 11.85
N PRO A 67 -5.29 23.88 11.69
CA PRO A 67 -3.94 23.45 12.04
C PRO A 67 -3.74 23.13 13.54
N SER A 68 -4.74 23.34 14.38
CA SER A 68 -4.71 22.99 15.80
C SER A 68 -5.21 21.59 16.15
N GLU A 69 -5.84 20.85 15.22
CA GLU A 69 -6.34 19.51 15.52
C GLU A 69 -5.33 18.41 15.10
N PRO A 70 -4.92 17.53 16.03
CA PRO A 70 -3.99 16.46 15.72
C PRO A 70 -4.56 15.50 14.67
N PRO A 71 -3.76 15.04 13.68
CA PRO A 71 -4.22 14.13 12.65
C PRO A 71 -4.82 12.84 13.22
N PHE A 72 -5.88 12.33 12.59
CA PHE A 72 -6.54 11.08 12.97
C PHE A 72 -6.17 9.92 12.02
N ALA A 73 -5.77 8.78 12.56
CA ALA A 73 -5.43 7.57 11.84
C ALA A 73 -6.47 6.45 12.06
N LEU A 74 -7.02 5.92 10.98
CA LEU A 74 -7.94 4.77 11.01
C LEU A 74 -7.22 3.50 10.54
N ILE A 75 -7.10 2.51 11.44
CA ILE A 75 -6.45 1.23 11.15
C ILE A 75 -7.53 0.15 10.97
N CYS A 76 -7.79 -0.24 9.71
CA CYS A 76 -8.72 -1.32 9.40
C CYS A 76 -7.96 -2.65 9.30
N MET A 77 -8.32 -3.61 10.14
CA MET A 77 -7.72 -4.95 10.12
C MET A 77 -8.81 -6.03 10.11
N ASN A 78 -8.56 -7.14 9.41
CA ASN A 78 -9.44 -8.31 9.46
C ASN A 78 -9.31 -8.99 10.85
N GLN A 79 -10.42 -9.42 11.46
CA GLN A 79 -10.41 -10.17 12.72
C GLN A 79 -9.49 -11.40 12.69
N LEU A 80 -9.38 -12.10 11.55
CA LEU A 80 -8.49 -13.25 11.40
C LEU A 80 -7.01 -12.88 11.65
N ASN A 81 -6.62 -11.68 11.25
CA ASN A 81 -5.25 -11.18 11.43
C ASN A 81 -5.01 -10.71 12.87
N ARG A 82 -6.06 -10.30 13.59
CA ARG A 82 -5.95 -9.90 15.01
C ARG A 82 -5.67 -11.10 15.92
N GLY A 83 -6.14 -12.29 15.53
CA GLY A 83 -5.89 -13.54 16.24
C GLY A 83 -4.47 -14.09 16.08
N GLU A 84 -3.65 -13.55 15.17
CA GLU A 84 -2.29 -14.05 14.94
C GLU A 84 -1.28 -13.30 15.83
N PRO A 85 -0.72 -13.95 16.87
CA PRO A 85 0.01 -13.25 17.93
C PRO A 85 1.41 -12.78 17.52
N HIS A 86 2.00 -13.32 16.44
CA HIS A 86 3.42 -13.12 16.16
C HIS A 86 3.70 -12.06 15.08
N TYR A 87 3.01 -12.10 13.94
CA TYR A 87 3.26 -11.15 12.87
C TYR A 87 2.48 -9.85 13.05
N TRP A 88 1.15 -9.94 13.12
CA TRP A 88 0.27 -8.78 13.07
C TRP A 88 0.28 -7.93 14.34
N GLN A 89 0.55 -8.51 15.52
CA GLN A 89 0.74 -7.72 16.74
C GLN A 89 1.95 -6.82 16.65
N ARG A 90 3.07 -7.29 16.08
CA ARG A 90 4.27 -6.47 15.90
C ARG A 90 4.02 -5.31 14.93
N VAL A 91 3.28 -5.58 13.84
CA VAL A 91 2.88 -4.55 12.87
C VAL A 91 1.95 -3.51 13.51
N LEU A 92 0.91 -3.95 14.24
CA LEU A 92 0.00 -3.05 14.97
C LEU A 92 0.73 -2.22 16.02
N SER A 93 1.57 -2.85 16.83
CA SER A 93 2.40 -2.18 17.84
C SER A 93 3.25 -1.07 17.20
N GLY A 94 3.93 -1.35 16.09
CA GLY A 94 4.70 -0.34 15.37
C GLY A 94 3.85 0.83 14.83
N MET A 95 2.67 0.54 14.28
CA MET A 95 1.76 1.59 13.79
C MET A 95 1.23 2.46 14.93
N ILE A 96 0.83 1.86 16.06
CA ILE A 96 0.33 2.58 17.24
C ILE A 96 1.43 3.45 17.84
N SER A 97 2.65 2.90 18.02
CA SER A 97 3.79 3.66 18.52
C SER A 97 4.10 4.87 17.64
N ALA A 98 4.10 4.71 16.32
CA ALA A 98 4.33 5.81 15.39
C ALA A 98 3.22 6.88 15.44
N CYS A 99 1.97 6.49 15.68
CA CYS A 99 0.88 7.46 15.88
C CYS A 99 1.09 8.24 17.18
N ASN A 100 1.41 7.56 18.27
CA ASN A 100 1.65 8.19 19.57
C ASN A 100 2.84 9.16 19.54
N GLU A 101 3.96 8.77 18.91
CA GLU A 101 5.15 9.63 18.75
C GLU A 101 4.86 10.91 17.96
N ARG A 102 3.89 10.86 17.04
CA ARG A 102 3.48 12.00 16.21
C ARG A 102 2.30 12.78 16.79
N GLY A 103 1.79 12.37 17.95
CA GLY A 103 0.60 12.96 18.57
C GLY A 103 -0.69 12.70 17.79
N TRP A 104 -0.74 11.65 16.96
CA TRP A 104 -1.91 11.31 16.15
C TRP A 104 -2.90 10.50 16.96
N HIS A 105 -4.18 10.90 16.92
CA HIS A 105 -5.25 10.07 17.45
C HIS A 105 -5.45 8.86 16.54
N HIS A 106 -5.76 7.70 17.10
CA HIS A 106 -5.93 6.49 16.30
C HIS A 106 -7.11 5.64 16.78
N ALA A 107 -7.74 4.94 15.84
CA ALA A 107 -8.74 3.91 16.12
C ALA A 107 -8.48 2.65 15.29
N ILE A 108 -8.72 1.48 15.87
CA ILE A 108 -8.55 0.19 15.21
C ILE A 108 -9.92 -0.44 15.01
N VAL A 109 -10.31 -0.64 13.76
CA VAL A 109 -11.58 -1.28 13.40
C VAL A 109 -11.30 -2.68 12.89
N SER A 110 -11.88 -3.67 13.57
CA SER A 110 -11.83 -5.06 13.15
C SER A 110 -13.05 -5.38 12.30
N LEU A 111 -12.86 -5.57 11.00
CA LEU A 111 -13.95 -5.94 10.10
C LEU A 111 -14.11 -7.45 10.06
N LEU A 112 -15.28 -7.96 10.48
CA LEU A 112 -15.76 -9.30 10.15
C LEU A 112 -16.40 -9.21 8.78
N TRP A 113 -15.72 -9.71 7.75
CA TRP A 113 -16.39 -10.09 6.53
C TRP A 113 -16.86 -11.53 6.73
N GLY A 114 -18.17 -11.70 6.88
CA GLY A 114 -18.86 -12.99 6.76
C GLY A 114 -19.37 -13.18 5.34
#